data_AF-A0A482IQ87-F1
#
_entry.id   AF-A0A482IQ87-F1
#
_cell.length_a   1.000
_cell.length_b   1.000
_cell.length_c   1.000
_cell.angle_alpha   90.00
_cell.angle_beta   90.00
_cell.angle_gamma   90.00
#
_symmetry.space_group_name_H-M   'P 1'
#
loop_
_entity.id
_entity.type
_entity.pdbx_description
1 polymer ?
#
loop_
_entity_poly.entity_id
_entity_poly.type
_entity_poly.pdbx_seq_one_letter_code
_entity_poly.pdbx_strand_id
1 'polypeptide(L)'
;MTKDEKIKQARGKELATVSPLYHGIYLRAYAGQSRAAAVQAFCLRCTGDKRDEVRRCSSYACPLWPYRPYHVEKNDNPGNEE
;
A
#
# COMPACT_ATOMS: atom_id res chain seq x y z
N MET A 1 7.12 23.24 18.11
CA MET A 1 6.85 21.89 17.60
C MET A 1 8.15 21.21 17.21
N THR A 2 8.46 20.08 17.83
CA THR A 2 9.57 19.18 17.48
C THR A 2 9.33 18.49 16.14
N LYS A 3 10.37 17.90 15.56
CA LYS A 3 10.26 17.10 14.33
C LYS A 3 9.25 15.96 14.50
N ASP A 4 9.27 15.28 15.64
CA ASP A 4 8.38 14.14 15.92
C ASP A 4 6.92 14.56 16.04
N GLU A 5 6.65 15.72 16.65
CA GLU A 5 5.30 16.29 16.70
C GLU A 5 4.77 16.61 15.31
N LYS A 6 5.61 17.19 14.44
CA LYS A 6 5.25 17.46 13.04
C LYS A 6 4.94 16.17 12.27
N ILE A 7 5.76 15.13 12.46
CA ILE A 7 5.55 13.81 11.84
C ILE A 7 4.22 13.19 12.32
N LYS A 8 3.97 13.19 13.63
CA LYS A 8 2.72 12.67 14.21
C LYS A 8 1.50 13.41 13.66
N GLN A 9 1.55 14.74 13.62
CA GLN A 9 0.46 15.55 13.07
C GLN A 9 0.20 15.25 11.59
N ALA A 10 1.24 15.17 10.77
CA ALA A 10 1.10 14.88 9.34
C ALA A 10 0.49 13.49 9.09
N ARG A 11 0.96 12.47 9.83
CA ARG A 11 0.41 11.10 9.78
C ARG A 11 -1.06 11.05 10.23
N GLY A 12 -1.41 11.80 11.27
CA GLY A 12 -2.80 11.89 11.75
C GLY A 12 -3.74 12.51 10.72
N LYS A 13 -3.31 13.59 10.05
CA LYS A 13 -4.08 14.21 8.96
C LYS A 13 -4.31 13.26 7.80
N GLU A 14 -3.27 12.51 7.42
CA GLU A 14 -3.38 11.50 6.37
C GLU A 14 -4.37 10.38 6.74
N LEU A 15 -4.26 9.82 7.95
CA LEU A 15 -5.18 8.76 8.39
C LEU A 15 -6.64 9.23 8.45
N ALA A 16 -6.88 10.52 8.72
CA ALA A 16 -8.22 11.09 8.72
C ALA A 16 -8.85 11.16 7.31
N THR A 17 -8.04 11.20 6.25
CA THR A 17 -8.54 11.23 4.86
C THR A 17 -8.67 9.84 4.25
N VAL A 18 -7.86 8.88 4.73
CA VAL A 18 -7.82 7.52 4.22
C VAL A 18 -9.00 6.69 4.76
N SER A 19 -9.54 5.80 3.92
CA SER A 19 -10.59 4.86 4.33
C SER A 19 -10.17 4.04 5.57
N PRO A 20 -11.04 3.90 6.59
CA PRO A 20 -10.77 3.10 7.79
C PRO A 20 -10.33 1.66 7.50
N LEU A 21 -10.78 1.10 6.37
CA LEU A 21 -10.40 -0.24 5.92
C LEU A 21 -8.88 -0.41 5.72
N TYR A 22 -8.17 0.68 5.41
CA TYR A 22 -6.73 0.65 5.12
C TYR A 22 -5.86 1.23 6.24
N HIS A 23 -6.45 1.70 7.35
CA HIS A 23 -5.70 2.26 8.48
C HIS A 23 -4.63 1.29 8.98
N GLY A 24 -4.92 0.00 9.08
CA GLY A 24 -3.96 -1.02 9.50
C GLY A 24 -2.73 -1.15 8.59
N ILE A 25 -2.85 -0.84 7.29
CA ILE A 25 -1.72 -0.83 6.35
C ILE A 25 -0.85 0.41 6.63
N TYR A 26 -1.47 1.58 6.79
CA TYR A 26 -0.76 2.83 7.08
C TYR A 26 -0.06 2.81 8.44
N LEU A 27 -0.71 2.26 9.48
CA LEU A 27 -0.11 2.13 10.81
C LEU A 27 1.14 1.25 10.78
N ARG A 28 1.09 0.09 10.09
CA ARG A 28 2.28 -0.78 9.90
C ARG A 28 3.38 -0.08 9.11
N ALA A 29 3.03 0.70 8.09
CA ALA A 29 3.98 1.49 7.33
C ALA A 29 4.65 2.56 8.22
N TYR A 30 3.88 3.28 9.03
CA TYR A 30 4.38 4.33 9.94
C TYR A 30 5.22 3.80 11.10
N ALA A 31 4.95 2.56 11.54
CA ALA A 31 5.78 1.86 12.51
C ALA A 31 7.12 1.38 11.94
N GLY A 32 7.32 1.44 10.61
CA GLY A 32 8.57 1.00 9.97
C GLY A 32 8.79 -0.52 9.99
N GLN A 33 7.75 -1.30 10.34
CA GLN A 33 7.85 -2.75 10.54
C GLN A 33 7.79 -3.55 9.22
N SER A 34 7.28 -2.96 8.15
CA SER A 34 7.10 -3.66 6.87
C SER A 34 7.24 -2.73 5.67
N ARG A 35 8.28 -3.00 4.85
CA ARG A 35 8.48 -2.33 3.56
C ARG A 35 7.31 -2.59 2.60
N ALA A 36 6.78 -3.82 2.60
CA ALA A 36 5.61 -4.18 1.80
C ALA A 36 4.37 -3.35 2.21
N ALA A 37 4.14 -3.14 3.51
CA ALA A 37 3.05 -2.28 3.97
C ALA A 37 3.25 -0.81 3.54
N ALA A 38 4.49 -0.32 3.54
CA ALA A 38 4.80 1.03 3.06
C ALA A 38 4.52 1.20 1.57
N VAL A 39 4.92 0.24 0.72
CA VAL A 39 4.59 0.26 -0.71
C VAL A 39 3.07 0.14 -0.90
N GLN A 40 2.41 -0.72 -0.15
CA GLN A 40 0.96 -0.89 -0.22
C GLN A 40 0.19 0.39 0.15
N ALA A 41 0.59 1.07 1.24
CA ALA A 41 0.02 2.36 1.63
C ALA A 41 0.26 3.42 0.54
N PHE A 42 1.46 3.46 -0.05
CA PHE A 42 1.76 4.40 -1.13
C PHE A 42 0.89 4.15 -2.38
N CYS A 43 0.75 2.89 -2.81
CA CYS A 43 -0.09 2.57 -3.96
C CYS A 43 -1.56 2.92 -3.73
N LEU A 44 -2.09 2.67 -2.53
CA LEU A 44 -3.44 3.07 -2.15
C LEU A 44 -3.58 4.60 -2.20
N ARG A 45 -2.69 5.35 -1.54
CA ARG A 45 -2.67 6.81 -1.60
C ARG A 45 -2.67 7.35 -3.02
N CYS A 46 -1.78 6.82 -3.86
CA CYS A 46 -1.60 7.25 -5.25
C CYS A 46 -2.86 7.05 -6.10
N THR A 47 -3.64 6.00 -5.80
CA THR A 47 -4.85 5.63 -6.54
C THR A 47 -6.14 6.09 -5.86
N GLY A 48 -6.05 6.96 -4.86
CA GLY A 48 -7.20 7.49 -4.13
C GLY A 48 -7.91 6.45 -3.25
N ASP A 49 -7.13 5.59 -2.60
CA ASP A 49 -7.58 4.54 -1.68
C ASP A 49 -8.55 3.54 -2.32
N LYS A 50 -8.32 3.21 -3.60
CA LYS A 50 -9.12 2.23 -4.32
C LYS A 50 -8.27 1.04 -4.70
N ARG A 51 -8.48 -0.09 -4.03
CA ARG A 51 -7.76 -1.34 -4.32
C ARG A 51 -7.82 -1.74 -5.79
N ASP A 52 -8.98 -1.60 -6.43
CA ASP A 52 -9.14 -2.00 -7.83
C ASP A 52 -8.40 -1.07 -8.79
N GLU A 53 -8.24 0.20 -8.44
CA GLU A 53 -7.41 1.15 -9.20
C GLU A 53 -5.93 0.80 -9.09
N VAL A 54 -5.46 0.25 -7.96
CA VAL A 54 -4.09 -0.28 -7.87
C VAL A 54 -3.88 -1.42 -8.87
N ARG A 55 -4.85 -2.35 -8.97
CA ARG A 55 -4.78 -3.48 -9.91
C ARG A 55 -4.81 -3.01 -11.37
N ARG A 56 -5.65 -2.02 -11.67
CA ARG A 56 -5.81 -1.43 -13.01
C ARG A 56 -4.82 -0.31 -13.33
N CYS A 57 -3.91 0.02 -12.41
CA CYS A 57 -2.95 1.10 -12.60
C CYS A 57 -2.16 0.90 -13.90
N SER A 58 -2.14 1.94 -14.74
CA SER A 58 -1.48 1.98 -16.05
C SER A 58 -0.20 2.84 -16.04
N SER A 59 0.30 3.21 -14.85
CA SER A 59 1.58 3.92 -14.71
C SER A 59 2.75 2.95 -14.91
N TYR A 60 2.94 2.47 -16.14
CA TYR A 60 3.95 1.46 -16.47
C TYR A 60 5.39 1.92 -16.22
N ALA A 61 5.63 3.23 -16.26
CA ALA A 61 6.92 3.83 -15.92
C ALA A 61 7.12 4.05 -14.40
N CYS A 62 6.17 3.64 -13.56
CA CYS A 62 6.28 3.80 -12.12
C CYS A 62 7.45 2.96 -11.58
N PRO A 63 8.40 3.54 -10.83
CA PRO A 63 9.53 2.79 -10.27
C PRO A 63 9.08 1.74 -9.24
N LEU A 64 7.85 1.84 -8.72
CA LEU A 64 7.26 0.86 -7.83
C LEU A 64 6.52 -0.27 -8.55
N TRP A 65 6.47 -0.27 -9.89
CA TRP A 65 5.77 -1.29 -10.68
C TRP A 65 6.10 -2.74 -10.28
N PRO A 66 7.38 -3.12 -10.07
CA PRO A 66 7.73 -4.49 -9.67
C PRO A 66 7.28 -4.85 -8.25
N TYR A 67 6.99 -3.85 -7.41
CA TYR A 67 6.63 -4.02 -6.00
C TYR A 67 5.14 -3.73 -5.75
N ARG A 68 4.38 -3.46 -6.82
CA ARG A 68 2.97 -3.07 -6.73
C ARG A 68 2.16 -4.22 -6.09
N PRO A 69 1.32 -3.93 -5.10
CA PRO A 69 0.54 -4.97 -4.42
C PRO A 69 -0.63 -5.43 -5.29
N TYR A 70 -1.28 -6.52 -4.85
CA TYR A 70 -2.50 -7.07 -5.46
C TYR A 70 -2.33 -7.61 -6.88
N HIS A 71 -1.11 -8.02 -7.25
CA HIS A 71 -0.90 -8.80 -8.46
C HIS A 71 -1.75 -10.07 -8.39
N VAL A 72 -2.43 -10.39 -9.48
CA VAL A 72 -3.18 -11.64 -9.60
C VAL A 72 -2.18 -12.72 -9.99
N GLU A 73 -1.33 -13.14 -9.07
CA GLU A 73 -0.51 -14.32 -9.28
C GLU A 73 -1.37 -15.54 -8.93
N LYS A 74 -1.86 -16.21 -9.97
CA LYS A 74 -2.49 -17.52 -9.86
C LYS A 74 -1.46 -18.51 -9.34
N ASN A 75 -1.72 -19.12 -8.19
CA ASN A 75 -1.21 -20.45 -7.92
C ASN A 75 -2.15 -21.45 -8.57
N ASP A 76 -2.08 -21.58 -9.89
CA ASP A 76 -2.45 -22.86 -10.52
C ASP A 76 -1.23 -23.77 -10.29
N ASN A 77 -1.31 -24.67 -9.32
CA ASN A 77 -0.32 -25.72 -9.12
C ASN A 77 -0.78 -26.94 -9.92
N PRO A 78 -0.26 -27.22 -11.14
CA PRO A 78 -0.49 -28.50 -11.79
C PRO A 78 0.45 -29.51 -11.11
N GLY A 79 0.02 -30.01 -9.95
CA GLY A 79 0.89 -30.75 -9.05
C GLY A 79 0.33 -32.10 -8.65
N ASN A 80 -0.20 -32.88 -9.61
CA ASN A 80 -0.43 -34.33 -9.51
C ASN A 80 -1.20 -34.91 -10.72
N GLU A 81 -0.47 -35.22 -11.80
CA GLU A 81 -0.81 -36.31 -12.72
C GLU A 81 0.41 -37.23 -12.87
N GLU A 82 0.23 -38.44 -12.32
CA GLU A 82 0.93 -39.74 -12.46
C GLU A 82 2.44 -39.88 -12.19
#